data_AF-W0RHP2-F1
#
_entry.id   AF-W0RHP2-F1
#
_cell.length_a   1.000
_cell.length_b   1.000
_cell.length_c   1.000
_cell.angle_alpha   90.00
_cell.angle_beta   90.00
_cell.angle_gamma   90.00
#
_symmetry.space_group_name_H-M   'P 1'
#
loop_
_entity.id
_entity.type
_entity.pdbx_description
1 polymer ?
#
loop_
_entity_poly.entity_id
_entity_poly.type
_entity_poly.pdbx_seq_one_letter_code
_entity_poly.pdbx_strand_id
1 'polypeptide(L)'
;MAHPYTHDAQGHGAHDPNDPSDPHSHPTAGTYVKVGVFLTAITVAEVWAYYIPAFVASHFFIPSLLIMSAVKFATVVLFYMHLKYDHRLFRALFTGPFIVAALSLIGLMFLFGKLAIRLGLLT
;
A
#
# COMPACT_ATOMS: atom_id res chain seq x y z
N MET A 1 -34.72 -23.41 53.51
CA MET A 1 -34.18 -22.04 53.56
C MET A 1 -34.04 -21.53 52.14
N ALA A 2 -35.01 -20.74 51.68
CA ALA A 2 -34.99 -20.10 50.37
C ALA A 2 -34.98 -18.59 50.65
N HIS A 3 -33.82 -17.95 50.44
CA HIS A 3 -33.70 -16.50 50.51
C HIS A 3 -33.80 -15.92 49.08
N PRO A 4 -34.55 -14.81 48.88
CA PRO A 4 -34.94 -14.32 47.56
C PRO A 4 -33.78 -13.58 46.89
N TYR A 5 -33.59 -13.79 45.59
CA TYR A 5 -32.76 -12.91 44.76
C TYR A 5 -33.37 -11.51 44.75
N THR A 6 -32.68 -10.55 45.35
CA THR A 6 -33.00 -9.13 45.24
C THR A 6 -32.74 -8.70 43.79
N HIS A 7 -33.80 -8.39 43.06
CA HIS A 7 -33.71 -7.63 41.82
C HIS A 7 -33.45 -6.18 42.19
N ASP A 8 -32.17 -5.85 42.33
CA ASP A 8 -31.72 -4.47 42.50
C ASP A 8 -31.90 -3.76 41.15
N ALA A 9 -33.05 -3.13 41.00
CA ALA A 9 -33.33 -2.18 39.92
C ALA A 9 -32.45 -0.94 40.11
N GLN A 10 -31.21 -1.00 39.63
CA GLN A 10 -30.27 0.13 39.65
C GLN A 10 -29.92 0.52 38.21
N GLY A 11 -30.70 1.46 37.67
CA GLY A 11 -30.25 2.46 36.70
C GLY A 11 -29.82 1.95 35.32
N HIS A 12 -30.78 1.61 34.46
CA HIS A 12 -30.61 1.88 33.04
C HIS A 12 -30.50 3.40 32.86
N GLY A 13 -29.26 3.89 32.92
CA GLY A 13 -28.91 5.22 32.46
C GLY A 13 -29.43 5.36 31.03
N ALA A 14 -30.39 6.27 30.86
CA ALA A 14 -30.82 6.70 29.55
C ALA A 14 -29.56 7.13 28.78
N HIS A 15 -29.22 6.37 27.75
CA HIS A 15 -28.19 6.75 26.79
C HIS A 15 -28.77 7.97 26.07
N ASP A 16 -28.34 9.18 26.48
CA ASP A 16 -28.65 10.41 25.76
C ASP A 16 -27.95 10.32 24.39
N PRO A 17 -28.68 10.34 23.27
CA PRO A 17 -28.07 10.30 21.93
C PRO A 17 -27.26 11.56 21.59
N ASN A 18 -27.23 12.57 22.49
CA ASN A 18 -26.64 13.88 22.25
C ASN A 18 -25.44 14.20 23.16
N ASP A 19 -24.72 13.18 23.66
CA ASP A 19 -23.43 13.41 24.29
C ASP A 19 -22.37 13.73 23.21
N PRO A 20 -21.81 14.96 23.14
CA PRO A 20 -20.79 15.33 22.17
C PRO A 20 -19.37 15.01 22.68
N SER A 21 -19.21 14.06 23.60
CA SER A 21 -17.93 13.68 24.18
C SER A 21 -17.42 12.33 23.68
N ASP A 22 -16.97 12.27 22.43
CA ASP A 22 -15.79 11.43 22.14
C ASP A 22 -14.98 11.86 20.90
N PRO A 23 -13.90 12.65 21.06
CA PRO A 23 -12.91 12.87 20.02
C PRO A 23 -11.92 11.70 20.01
N HIS A 24 -12.42 10.47 19.85
CA HIS A 24 -11.57 9.32 19.57
C HIS A 24 -10.86 9.54 18.24
N SER A 25 -9.57 9.79 18.39
CA SER A 25 -8.61 10.25 17.41
C SER A 25 -8.19 9.09 16.51
N HIS A 26 -9.16 8.51 15.80
CA HIS A 26 -8.89 7.54 14.75
C HIS A 26 -8.28 8.28 13.56
N PRO A 27 -7.13 7.83 13.02
CA PRO A 27 -6.42 8.50 11.93
C PRO A 27 -7.37 8.83 10.77
N THR A 28 -7.44 10.13 10.50
CA THR A 28 -8.34 10.86 9.61
C THR A 28 -8.62 10.13 8.29
N ALA A 29 -9.86 9.71 8.06
CA ALA A 29 -10.34 9.17 6.78
C ALA A 29 -9.92 10.04 5.57
N GLY A 30 -9.83 11.36 5.77
CA GLY A 30 -9.34 12.31 4.77
C GLY A 30 -7.91 12.08 4.28
N THR A 31 -7.01 11.52 5.10
CA THR A 31 -5.64 11.19 4.66
C THR A 31 -5.65 10.10 3.59
N TYR A 32 -6.43 9.05 3.82
CA TYR A 32 -6.58 7.94 2.87
C TYR A 32 -7.25 8.37 1.58
N VAL A 33 -8.24 9.26 1.64
CA VAL A 33 -8.86 9.84 0.44
C VAL A 33 -7.83 10.64 -0.37
N LYS A 34 -7.03 11.47 0.28
CA LYS A 34 -5.98 12.26 -0.39
C LYS A 34 -4.93 11.38 -1.07
N VAL A 35 -4.50 10.31 -0.41
CA VAL A 35 -3.57 9.32 -0.99
C VAL A 35 -4.22 8.59 -2.16
N GLY A 36 -5.49 8.21 -2.05
CA GLY A 36 -6.24 7.55 -3.13
C GLY A 36 -6.33 8.42 -4.38
N VAL A 37 -6.67 9.70 -4.23
CA VAL A 37 -6.69 10.67 -5.32
C VAL A 37 -5.32 10.77 -5.99
N PHE A 38 -4.23 10.79 -5.22
CA PHE A 38 -2.87 10.78 -5.76
C PHE A 38 -2.58 9.51 -6.59
N LEU A 39 -2.93 8.32 -6.09
CA LEU A 39 -2.77 7.06 -6.84
C LEU A 39 -3.59 7.06 -8.13
N THR A 40 -4.83 7.56 -8.07
CA THR A 40 -5.70 7.69 -9.24
C THR A 40 -5.09 8.63 -10.27
N ALA A 41 -4.56 9.78 -9.85
CA ALA A 41 -3.90 10.72 -10.74
C ALA A 41 -2.69 10.09 -11.45
N ILE A 42 -1.84 9.35 -10.71
CA ILE A 42 -0.73 8.61 -11.34
C ILE A 42 -1.27 7.58 -12.35
N THR A 43 -2.37 6.90 -12.02
CA THR A 43 -2.96 5.87 -12.91
C THR A 43 -3.55 6.47 -14.18
N VAL A 44 -4.21 7.63 -14.08
CA VAL A 44 -4.67 8.37 -15.25
C VAL A 44 -3.48 8.80 -16.11
N ALA A 45 -2.42 9.33 -15.50
CA ALA A 45 -1.21 9.73 -16.22
C ALA A 45 -0.55 8.54 -16.94
N GLU A 46 -0.53 7.37 -16.32
CA GLU A 46 0.00 6.14 -16.92
C GLU A 46 -0.81 5.73 -18.16
N VAL A 47 -2.14 5.69 -18.04
CA VAL A 47 -3.04 5.38 -19.15
C VAL A 47 -2.87 6.42 -20.28
N TRP A 48 -2.79 7.70 -19.95
CA TRP A 48 -2.52 8.76 -20.93
C TRP A 48 -1.19 8.61 -21.64
N ALA A 49 -0.13 8.19 -20.95
CA ALA A 49 1.18 7.99 -21.55
C ALA A 49 1.15 6.95 -22.68
N TYR A 50 0.27 5.94 -22.62
CA TYR A 50 0.07 4.97 -23.71
C TYR A 50 -0.52 5.58 -24.98
N TYR A 51 -1.25 6.70 -24.89
CA TYR A 51 -1.90 7.34 -26.03
C TYR A 51 -0.99 8.30 -26.80
N ILE A 52 0.27 8.47 -26.39
CA ILE A 52 1.23 9.39 -27.03
C ILE A 52 2.23 8.56 -27.85
N PRO A 53 2.09 8.45 -29.18
CA PRO A 53 2.94 7.56 -30.00
C PRO A 53 4.43 7.91 -29.93
N ALA A 54 4.74 9.21 -29.88
CA ALA A 54 6.12 9.70 -29.74
C ALA A 54 6.76 9.30 -28.40
N PHE A 55 5.95 9.18 -27.35
CA PHE A 55 6.44 8.78 -26.03
C PHE A 55 6.63 7.27 -25.96
N VAL A 56 5.68 6.49 -26.49
CA VAL A 56 5.77 5.02 -26.54
C VAL A 56 6.96 4.54 -27.37
N ALA A 57 7.30 5.25 -28.46
CA ALA A 57 8.47 4.95 -29.28
C ALA A 57 9.81 5.29 -28.59
N SER A 58 9.79 6.01 -27.47
CA SER A 58 11.00 6.41 -26.76
C SER A 58 11.54 5.30 -25.85
N HIS A 59 12.86 5.24 -25.70
CA HIS A 59 13.50 4.31 -24.76
C HIS A 59 13.17 4.61 -23.29
N PHE A 60 12.60 5.80 -23.02
CA PHE A 60 12.21 6.24 -21.68
C PHE A 60 10.81 5.74 -21.26
N PHE A 61 10.03 5.21 -22.19
CA PHE A 61 8.69 4.71 -21.92
C PHE A 61 8.67 3.63 -20.83
N ILE A 62 9.42 2.55 -21.05
CA ILE A 62 9.48 1.42 -20.11
C ILE A 62 9.99 1.83 -18.72
N PRO A 63 11.13 2.55 -18.56
CA PRO A 63 11.61 2.92 -17.24
C PRO A 63 10.69 3.91 -16.51
N SER A 64 10.02 4.83 -17.22
CA SER A 64 9.08 5.76 -16.57
C SER A 64 7.85 5.05 -16.01
N LEU A 65 7.30 4.09 -16.74
CA LEU A 65 6.19 3.23 -16.33
C LEU A 65 6.59 2.39 -15.10
N LEU A 66 7.80 1.84 -15.10
CA LEU A 66 8.34 1.07 -13.98
C LEU A 66 8.52 1.93 -12.71
N ILE A 67 9.00 3.17 -12.86
CA ILE A 67 9.11 4.14 -11.75
C ILE A 67 7.73 4.50 -11.21
N MET A 68 6.76 4.82 -12.08
CA MET A 68 5.40 5.14 -11.66
C MET A 68 4.74 3.98 -10.92
N SER A 69 4.93 2.74 -11.38
CA SER A 69 4.47 1.53 -10.70
C SER A 69 5.14 1.34 -9.33
N ALA A 70 6.47 1.54 -9.24
CA ALA A 70 7.20 1.47 -7.98
C ALA A 70 6.70 2.51 -6.96
N VAL A 71 6.43 3.74 -7.40
CA VAL A 71 5.88 4.81 -6.55
C VAL A 71 4.48 4.45 -6.05
N LYS A 72 3.60 3.92 -6.91
CA LYS A 72 2.27 3.45 -6.48
C LYS A 72 2.39 2.36 -5.44
N PHE A 73 3.19 1.33 -5.72
CA PHE A 73 3.41 0.22 -4.80
C PHE A 73 3.91 0.71 -3.44
N ALA A 74 4.95 1.56 -3.42
CA ALA A 74 5.48 2.13 -2.18
C ALA A 74 4.42 2.92 -1.41
N THR A 75 3.61 3.72 -2.12
CA THR A 75 2.55 4.51 -1.50
C THR A 75 1.44 3.62 -0.92
N VAL A 76 1.02 2.58 -1.63
CA VAL A 76 0.04 1.58 -1.15
C VAL A 76 0.56 0.89 0.11
N VAL A 77 1.79 0.39 0.07
CA VAL A 77 2.41 -0.31 1.19
C VAL A 77 2.53 0.60 2.40
N LEU A 78 3.00 1.84 2.20
CA LEU A 78 3.26 2.76 3.28
C LEU A 78 1.96 3.24 3.95
N PHE A 79 0.95 3.61 3.15
CA PHE A 79 -0.28 4.21 3.66
C PHE A 79 -1.43 3.22 3.80
N TYR A 80 -1.79 2.45 2.76
CA TYR A 80 -2.94 1.54 2.80
C TYR A 80 -2.68 0.21 3.50
N MET A 81 -1.45 -0.31 3.45
CA MET A 81 -1.03 -1.47 4.25
C MET A 81 -0.51 -1.08 5.64
N HIS A 82 -0.69 0.19 6.03
CA HIS A 82 -0.42 0.73 7.36
C HIS A 82 1.05 0.71 7.83
N LEU A 83 2.03 0.31 7.02
CA LEU A 83 3.45 0.30 7.44
C LEU A 83 3.95 1.64 8.01
N LYS A 84 3.41 2.78 7.57
CA LYS A 84 3.80 4.09 8.10
C LYS A 84 3.43 4.27 9.56
N TYR A 85 2.26 3.75 9.95
CA TYR A 85 1.62 3.98 11.24
C TYR A 85 1.76 2.79 12.18
N ASP A 86 2.18 1.64 11.64
CA ASP A 86 2.33 0.39 12.38
C ASP A 86 3.75 0.21 12.97
N HIS A 87 3.91 -0.79 13.82
CA HIS A 87 5.16 -1.04 14.52
C HIS A 87 6.29 -1.54 13.61
N ARG A 88 7.53 -1.37 14.06
CA ARG A 88 8.73 -1.63 13.27
C ARG A 88 8.86 -3.07 12.76
N LEU A 89 8.33 -4.07 13.45
CA LEU A 89 8.47 -5.45 12.99
C LEU A 89 7.53 -5.78 11.81
N PHE A 90 6.35 -5.17 11.66
CA PHE A 90 5.57 -5.34 10.41
C PHE A 90 6.27 -4.72 9.20
N ARG A 91 6.94 -3.58 9.41
CA ARG A 91 7.77 -2.96 8.37
C ARG A 91 8.93 -3.86 7.97
N ALA A 92 9.61 -4.48 8.93
CA ALA A 92 10.70 -5.41 8.68
C ALA A 92 10.23 -6.69 7.98
N LEU A 93 9.10 -7.27 8.41
CA LEU A 93 8.55 -8.51 7.85
C LEU A 93 8.09 -8.35 6.40
N PHE A 94 7.69 -7.14 6.00
CA PHE A 94 7.36 -6.83 4.61
C PHE A 94 8.60 -6.47 3.78
N THR A 95 9.45 -5.59 4.30
CA THR A 95 10.60 -5.04 3.55
C THR A 95 11.71 -6.09 3.38
N GLY A 96 11.92 -6.98 4.34
CA GLY A 96 12.94 -8.04 4.28
C GLY A 96 12.76 -8.97 3.08
N PRO A 97 11.63 -9.69 2.97
CA PRO A 97 11.33 -10.54 1.81
C PRO A 97 11.28 -9.76 0.50
N PHE A 98 10.79 -8.51 0.50
CA PHE A 98 10.76 -7.66 -0.69
C PHE A 98 12.17 -7.37 -1.23
N ILE A 99 13.12 -7.02 -0.36
CA ILE A 99 14.53 -6.80 -0.74
C ILE A 99 15.15 -8.09 -1.28
N VAL A 100 14.94 -9.21 -0.59
CA VAL A 100 15.45 -10.51 -1.05
C VAL A 100 14.89 -10.84 -2.43
N ALA A 101 13.58 -10.69 -2.64
CA ALA A 101 12.94 -10.92 -3.93
C ALA A 101 13.50 -10.00 -5.04
N ALA A 102 13.66 -8.71 -4.77
CA ALA A 102 14.22 -7.75 -5.73
C ALA A 102 15.67 -8.10 -6.11
N LEU A 103 16.51 -8.44 -5.12
CA LEU A 103 17.89 -8.87 -5.36
C LEU A 103 17.95 -10.19 -6.13
N SER A 104 17.10 -11.16 -5.79
CA SER A 104 16.99 -12.41 -6.54
C SER A 104 16.57 -12.15 -7.99
N LEU A 105 15.56 -11.31 -8.23
CA LEU A 105 15.12 -10.94 -9.57
C LEU A 105 16.27 -10.32 -10.39
N ILE A 106 16.97 -9.34 -9.82
CA ILE A 106 18.11 -8.68 -10.48
C ILE A 106 19.25 -9.68 -10.75
N GLY A 107 19.56 -10.54 -9.77
CA GLY A 107 20.58 -11.57 -9.89
C GLY A 107 20.24 -12.60 -10.98
N LEU A 108 18.99 -13.03 -11.07
CA LEU A 108 18.51 -13.93 -12.11
C LEU A 108 18.54 -13.27 -13.49
N MET A 109 18.10 -12.00 -13.61
CA MET A 109 18.22 -11.25 -14.86
C MET A 109 19.68 -11.15 -15.32
N PHE A 110 20.61 -10.89 -14.40
CA PHE A 110 22.04 -10.81 -14.73
C PHE A 110 22.62 -12.17 -15.13
N LEU A 111 22.28 -13.23 -14.39
CA LEU A 111 22.75 -14.60 -14.65
C LEU A 111 22.25 -15.10 -16.02
N PHE A 112 20.94 -14.98 -16.28
CA PHE A 112 20.36 -15.40 -17.55
C PHE A 112 20.74 -14.47 -18.70
N GLY A 113 20.88 -13.17 -18.47
CA GLY A 113 21.40 -12.25 -19.48
C GLY A 113 22.81 -12.65 -19.94
N LYS A 114 23.71 -12.93 -18.99
CA LYS A 114 25.07 -13.39 -19.30
C LYS A 114 25.09 -14.77 -19.94
N LEU A 115 24.19 -15.67 -19.53
CA LEU A 115 24.04 -17.00 -20.14
C LEU A 115 23.56 -16.87 -21.60
N ALA A 116 22.56 -16.04 -21.86
CA ALA A 116 21.96 -15.86 -23.18
C ALA A 116 22.92 -15.18 -24.17
N ILE A 117 23.72 -14.21 -23.71
CA ILE A 117 24.81 -13.61 -24.51
C ILE A 117 25.85 -14.69 -24.87
N ARG A 118 26.19 -15.58 -23.94
CA ARG A 118 27.20 -16.63 -24.16
C ARG A 118 26.73 -17.73 -25.12
N LEU A 119 25.42 -18.00 -25.17
CA LEU A 119 24.80 -19.02 -26.04
C LEU A 119 24.53 -18.50 -27.46
N GLY A 120 24.81 -17.23 -27.76
CA GLY A 120 24.56 -16.65 -29.09
C GLY A 120 23.06 -16.45 -29.42
N LEU A 121 22.19 -16.43 -28.41
CA LEU A 121 20.74 -16.26 -28.58
C LEU A 121 20.31 -14.80 -28.79
N LEU A 122 21.23 -13.84 -28.59
CA LEU A 122 21.00 -12.39 -28.75
C LEU A 122 21.96 -11.71 -29.76
N THR A 123 22.63 -12.49 -30.60
CA THR A 123 23.40 -12.01 -31.77
C THR A 123 22.62 -12.26 -33.04
#